data_AF-F8IFY8-F1
#
_entry.id   AF-F8IFY8-F1
#
_cell.length_a   1.000
_cell.length_b   1.000
_cell.length_c   1.000
_cell.angle_alpha   90.00
_cell.angle_beta   90.00
_cell.angle_gamma   90.00
#
_symmetry.space_group_name_H-M   'P 1'
#
loop_
_entity.id
_entity.type
_entity.pdbx_description
1 polymer ?
#
loop_
_entity_poly.entity_id
_entity_poly.type
_entity_poly.pdbx_seq_one_letter_code
_entity_poly.pdbx_strand_id
1 'polypeptide(L)' 'MKDTLAALLNEMRDCGYNPSNHISYDADEHHLLVDPVILHKHPSIKQVYLAYLDACHERDKAVEQIQQLPKLDLGFTN' A
#
# COMPACT_ATOMS: atom_id res chain seq x y z
N MET A 1 -2.15 8.12 1.17
CA MET A 1 -2.40 6.76 0.63
C MET A 1 -2.76 6.75 -0.85
N LYS A 2 -3.71 7.57 -1.34
CA LYS A 2 -4.00 7.67 -2.78
C LYS A 2 -2.79 8.18 -3.58
N ASP A 3 -2.00 9.05 -2.99
CA ASP A 3 -0.83 9.67 -3.64
C ASP A 3 0.37 8.73 -3.80
N THR A 4 0.63 7.84 -2.84
CA THR A 4 1.77 6.91 -2.89
C THR A 4 1.57 5.80 -3.91
N LEU A 5 0.34 5.29 -4.03
CA LEU A 5 -0.01 4.34 -5.09
C LEU A 5 0.07 4.98 -6.48
N ALA A 6 -0.50 6.19 -6.65
CA ALA A 6 -0.43 6.89 -7.93
C ALA A 6 1.02 7.19 -8.34
N ALA A 7 1.87 7.59 -7.39
CA ALA A 7 3.30 7.77 -7.60
C ALA A 7 3.99 6.49 -8.07
N LEU A 8 3.71 5.35 -7.43
CA LEU A 8 4.27 4.05 -7.83
C LEU A 8 3.88 3.67 -9.26
N LEU A 9 2.60 3.79 -9.60
CA LEU A 9 2.08 3.44 -10.92
C LEU A 9 2.63 4.36 -12.02
N ASN A 10 2.82 5.66 -11.72
CA ASN A 10 3.41 6.61 -12.64
C ASN A 10 4.90 6.32 -12.86
N GLU A 11 5.67 6.09 -11.80
CA GLU A 11 7.10 5.78 -11.91
C GLU A 11 7.34 4.50 -12.73
N MET A 12 6.48 3.48 -12.56
CA MET A 12 6.51 2.27 -13.39
C MET A 12 6.24 2.57 -14.87
N ARG A 13 5.28 3.45 -15.18
CA ARG A 13 4.99 3.87 -16.56
C ARG A 13 6.12 4.70 -17.16
N ASP A 14 6.73 5.59 -16.39
CA ASP A 14 7.88 6.39 -16.82
C ASP A 14 9.10 5.51 -17.14
N CYS A 15 9.25 4.40 -16.42
CA CYS A 15 10.25 3.37 -16.72
C CYS A 15 9.85 2.42 -17.89
N GLY A 16 8.70 2.62 -18.52
CA GLY A 16 8.22 1.85 -19.67
C GLY A 16 7.51 0.54 -19.33
N TYR A 17 7.14 0.31 -18.07
CA TYR A 17 6.38 -0.88 -17.67
C TYR A 17 4.88 -0.61 -17.70
N ASN A 18 4.10 -1.64 -18.02
CA ASN A 18 2.66 -1.62 -17.79
C ASN A 18 2.36 -2.13 -16.37
N PRO A 19 1.95 -1.27 -15.43
CA PRO A 19 1.76 -1.68 -14.04
C PRO A 19 0.81 -2.86 -13.89
N SER A 20 -0.28 -2.91 -14.67
CA SER A 20 -1.27 -3.98 -14.60
C SER A 20 -0.71 -5.39 -14.86
N ASN A 21 0.43 -5.50 -15.56
CA ASN A 21 1.07 -6.78 -15.85
C ASN A 21 2.13 -7.17 -14.81
N HIS A 22 2.51 -6.23 -13.94
CA HIS A 22 3.65 -6.37 -13.04
C HIS A 22 3.31 -6.05 -11.58
N ILE A 23 2.03 -5.78 -11.31
CA ILE A 23 1.49 -5.68 -9.96
C ILE A 23 0.57 -6.87 -9.71
N SER A 24 0.68 -7.45 -8.53
CA SER A 24 -0.25 -8.44 -7.99
C SER A 24 -0.82 -7.91 -6.69
N TYR A 25 -2.00 -8.38 -6.29
CA TYR A 25 -2.57 -8.01 -5.00
C TYR A 25 -2.32 -9.13 -4.00
N ASP A 26 -1.68 -8.79 -2.89
CA ASP A 26 -1.55 -9.70 -1.76
C ASP A 26 -2.80 -9.60 -0.86
N ALA A 27 -3.53 -10.71 -0.76
CA ALA A 27 -4.76 -10.77 0.00
C ALA A 27 -4.54 -10.97 1.50
N ASP A 28 -3.33 -11.34 1.93
CA ASP A 28 -2.98 -11.58 3.34
C ASP A 28 -2.50 -10.27 3.99
N GLU A 29 -1.59 -9.57 3.33
CA GLU A 29 -0.99 -8.32 3.80
C GLU A 29 -1.70 -7.05 3.27
N HIS A 30 -2.79 -7.22 2.51
CA HIS A 30 -3.66 -6.15 2.02
C HIS A 30 -2.95 -5.02 1.25
N HIS A 31 -1.90 -5.37 0.49
CA HIS A 31 -1.12 -4.43 -0.31
C HIS A 31 -0.78 -4.98 -1.70
N LEU A 32 -0.38 -4.10 -2.61
CA LEU A 32 0.07 -4.48 -3.94
C LEU A 32 1.54 -4.89 -3.92
N LEU A 33 1.86 -6.01 -4.57
CA LEU A 33 3.20 -6.53 -4.80
C LEU A 33 3.65 -6.15 -6.20
N VAL A 34 4.85 -5.59 -6.32
CA VAL A 34 5.51 -5.32 -7.61
C VAL A 34 6.51 -6.43 -7.92
N ASP A 35 6.61 -6.83 -9.19
CA ASP A 35 7.57 -7.83 -9.66
C ASP A 35 9.01 -7.48 -9.19
N PRO A 36 9.67 -8.39 -8.45
CA PRO A 36 11.00 -8.12 -7.88
C PRO A 36 12.06 -7.82 -8.94
N VAL A 37 11.88 -8.30 -10.18
CA VAL A 37 12.79 -7.99 -11.29
C VAL A 37 12.79 -6.49 -11.59
N ILE A 38 11.64 -5.83 -11.49
CA ILE A 38 11.50 -4.38 -11.72
C ILE A 38 12.13 -3.61 -10.57
N LEU A 39 11.88 -4.05 -9.33
CA LEU A 39 12.45 -3.43 -8.13
C LEU A 39 13.97 -3.50 -8.08
N HIS A 40 14.56 -4.58 -8.61
CA HIS A 40 16.02 -4.71 -8.73
C HIS A 40 16.60 -3.88 -9.87
N LYS A 41 15.88 -3.74 -10.98
CA LYS A 41 16.37 -3.02 -12.16
C LYS A 41 16.27 -1.50 -12.03
N HIS A 42 15.26 -1.01 -11.30
CA HIS A 42 14.98 0.42 -11.16
C HIS A 42 14.91 0.82 -9.68
N PRO A 43 16.00 1.36 -9.13
CA PRO A 43 16.04 1.76 -7.72
C PRO A 43 15.06 2.89 -7.40
N SER A 44 14.67 3.71 -8.38
CA SER A 44 13.64 4.75 -8.19
C SER A 44 12.26 4.13 -7.90
N ILE A 45 11.83 3.15 -8.70
CA ILE A 45 10.59 2.38 -8.45
C ILE A 45 10.66 1.73 -7.06
N LYS A 46 11.80 1.14 -6.70
CA LYS A 46 11.99 0.53 -5.37
C LYS A 46 11.77 1.53 -4.23
N GLN A 47 12.30 2.75 -4.35
CA GLN A 47 12.14 3.77 -3.32
C GLN A 47 10.67 4.18 -3.15
N VAL A 48 9.94 4.38 -4.25
CA VAL A 48 8.51 4.71 -4.21
C VAL A 48 7.68 3.53 -3.70
N TYR A 49 8.05 2.31 -4.06
CA TYR A 49 7.43 1.08 -3.58
C TYR A 49 7.56 0.89 -2.07
N LEU A 50 8.74 1.14 -1.51
CA LEU A 50 8.95 1.09 -0.05
C LEU A 50 8.09 2.14 0.66
N ALA A 51 8.03 3.38 0.15
CA ALA A 51 7.16 4.41 0.72
C ALA A 51 5.66 4.05 0.62
N TYR A 52 5.27 3.30 -0.42
CA TYR A 52 3.93 2.75 -0.51
C TYR A 52 3.67 1.67 0.56
N LEU A 53 4.61 0.75 0.78
CA LEU A 53 4.50 -0.28 1.82
C LEU A 53 4.43 0.32 3.23
N ASP A 54 5.27 1.32 3.54
CA ASP A 54 5.21 2.05 4.81
C ASP A 54 3.82 2.66 5.02
N ALA A 55 3.25 3.30 4.01
CA ALA A 55 1.91 3.86 4.10
C ALA A 55 0.83 2.77 4.33
N CYS A 56 0.98 1.58 3.73
CA CYS A 56 0.12 0.43 4.01
C CYS A 56 0.24 -0.04 5.45
N HIS A 57 1.46 -0.22 5.96
CA HIS A 57 1.70 -0.59 7.35
C HIS A 57 1.15 0.46 8.34
N GLU A 58 1.31 1.75 8.05
CA GLU A 58 0.73 2.81 8.89
C GLU A 58 -0.80 2.74 8.92
N ARG A 59 -1.45 2.45 7.78
CA ARG A 59 -2.90 2.21 7.74
C ARG A 59 -3.26 1.01 8.60
N ASP A 60 -2.61 -0.13 8.39
CA ASP A 60 -2.94 -1.35 9.12
C ASP A 60 -2.76 -1.17 10.63
N LYS A 61 -1.67 -0.53 11.06
CA LYS A 61 -1.48 -0.14 12.46
C LYS A 61 -2.57 0.81 12.98
N ALA A 62 -2.97 1.80 12.19
CA ALA A 62 -4.05 2.71 12.57
C ALA A 62 -5.40 1.96 12.68
N VAL A 63 -5.65 1.00 11.78
CA VAL A 63 -6.83 0.13 11.81
C VAL A 63 -6.82 -0.76 13.06
N GLU A 64 -5.68 -1.38 13.39
CA GLU A 64 -5.52 -2.16 14.62
C GLU A 64 -5.78 -1.30 15.86
N GLN A 65 -5.23 -0.09 15.92
CA GLN A 65 -5.48 0.85 17.02
C GLN A 65 -6.96 1.21 17.15
N ILE A 66 -7.67 1.42 16.03
CA ILE A 66 -9.11 1.68 16.02
C ILE A 66 -9.89 0.45 16.49
N GLN A 67 -9.49 -0.76 16.10
CA GLN A 67 -10.12 -2.00 16.56
C GLN A 67 -9.89 -2.27 18.06
N GLN A 68 -8.77 -1.80 18.60
CA GLN A 68 -8.44 -1.90 20.03
C GLN A 68 -9.06 -0.80 20.90
N LEU A 69 -9.64 0.25 20.30
CA LEU A 69 -10.48 1.14 21.08
C LEU A 69 -11.63 0.30 21.65
N PRO A 70 -11.86 0.33 22.97
CA PRO A 70 -13.07 -0.26 23.52
C PRO A 70 -14.23 0.32 22.71
N LYS A 71 -15.19 -0.53 22.32
CA LYS A 71 -16.47 -0.09 21.79
C LYS A 71 -17.07 0.80 22.87
N LEU A 72 -16.70 2.08 22.88
CA LEU A 72 -17.27 3.05 23.79
C LEU A 72 -18.74 2.98 23.47
N ASP A 73 -19.50 2.56 24.48
CA ASP A 73 -20.93 2.45 24.53
C ASP A 73 -21.52 3.70 23.86
N LEU A 74 -21.80 3.59 22.56
CA LEU A 74 -22.57 4.61 21.83
C LEU A 74 -23.96 4.44 22.43
N GLY A 75 -24.20 5.16 23.53
CA GLY A 75 -25.36 5.01 24.39
C GLY A 75 -26.67 5.12 23.61
N PHE A 76 -27.10 4.01 23.01
CA PHE A 76 -28.44 3.79 22.53
C PHE A 76 -29.19 3.07 23.64
N THR A 77 -29.35 3.75 24.78
CA THR A 77 -30.47 3.48 25.68
C THR A 77 -31.72 4.03 25.01
N ASN A 78 -32.62 3.13 24.61
CA ASN A 78 -34.00 3.45 24.31
C ASN A 78 -34.91 2.57 25.16
#